data_AF-A0AAV1XI96-F1
#
_entry.id   AF-A0AAV1XI96-F1
#
_cell.length_a   1.000
_cell.length_b   1.000
_cell.length_c   1.000
_cell.angle_alpha   90.00
_cell.angle_beta   90.00
_cell.angle_gamma   90.00
#
_symmetry.space_group_name_H-M   'P 1'
#
loop_
_entity.id
_entity.type
_entity.pdbx_description
1 polymer ?
#
loop_
_entity_poly.entity_id
_entity_poly.type
_entity_poly.pdbx_seq_one_letter_code
_entity_poly.pdbx_strand_id
1 'polypeptide(L)'
;MELFILPIHHQPFDPDGTIPSNHLHNFEHSSMALTFLVYATFAIVLDMKKGTKILQHELTHLLGGIASAQQLLLIHLHSADHMGPEGQYHLLLQLLVLICLVTTLMGIGLPKSFLVSFVRSVSIIFQGVWLMVMGFMLWTPGYEAKGCFLHHKEGQYVMRCSDEESLHRAISLVNIQFSWLLILMTVFAMSLYLIMGTKYGEKVEYVPLRKEEHCHEDGSNNDIESQYQKESMQEQT
;
A
#
# COMPACT_ATOMS: atom_id res chain seq x y z
N MET A 1 -2.81 -22.15 3.76
CA MET A 1 -4.22 -22.44 4.13
C MET A 1 -4.45 -23.94 4.28
N GLU A 2 -3.44 -24.71 4.72
CA GLU A 2 -3.59 -26.15 4.89
C GLU A 2 -4.17 -26.53 6.26
N LEU A 3 -4.15 -25.59 7.22
CA LEU A 3 -4.67 -25.82 8.57
C LEU A 3 -6.19 -26.08 8.64
N PHE A 4 -6.95 -25.70 7.60
CA PHE A 4 -8.42 -25.71 7.64
C PHE A 4 -9.11 -26.50 6.51
N ILE A 5 -8.39 -27.00 5.50
CA ILE A 5 -9.03 -27.40 4.22
C ILE A 5 -8.77 -28.86 3.73
N LEU A 6 -7.80 -29.70 4.16
CA LEU A 6 -7.70 -31.13 3.70
C LEU A 6 -6.93 -32.07 4.70
N PRO A 7 -6.95 -33.44 4.61
CA PRO A 7 -7.22 -34.36 5.74
C PRO A 7 -5.98 -35.13 6.25
N ILE A 8 -5.80 -35.49 7.54
CA ILE A 8 -6.49 -36.55 8.33
C ILE A 8 -6.53 -36.21 9.84
N HIS A 9 -5.89 -35.13 10.29
CA HIS A 9 -5.98 -34.61 11.66
C HIS A 9 -6.23 -33.10 11.62
N HIS A 10 -7.45 -32.67 11.92
CA HIS A 10 -7.86 -31.26 11.95
C HIS A 10 -7.46 -30.53 13.22
N GLN A 11 -6.58 -31.10 14.04
CA GLN A 11 -6.26 -30.50 15.32
C GLN A 11 -5.08 -29.53 15.14
N PRO A 12 -5.31 -28.21 15.34
CA PRO A 12 -4.23 -27.23 15.22
C PRO A 12 -3.15 -27.39 16.29
N PHE A 13 -3.47 -28.10 17.38
CA PHE A 13 -2.63 -28.34 18.53
C PHE A 13 -2.34 -29.82 18.70
N ASP A 14 -1.16 -30.14 19.21
CA ASP A 14 -0.83 -31.47 19.70
C ASP A 14 -1.70 -31.85 20.92
N PRO A 15 -1.75 -33.14 21.32
CA PRO A 15 -2.52 -33.58 22.48
C PRO A 15 -2.11 -32.92 23.81
N ASP A 16 -0.91 -32.35 23.87
CA ASP A 16 -0.38 -31.58 25.00
C ASP A 16 -0.73 -30.07 24.94
N GLY A 17 -1.41 -29.63 23.89
CA GLY A 17 -1.79 -28.23 23.67
C GLY A 17 -0.72 -27.37 22.99
N THR A 18 0.43 -27.94 22.61
CA THR A 18 1.47 -27.21 21.87
C THR A 18 1.10 -27.05 20.41
N ILE A 19 1.70 -26.07 19.71
CA ILE A 19 1.53 -25.90 18.27
C ILE A 19 2.63 -26.71 17.57
N PRO A 20 2.28 -27.71 16.74
CA PRO A 20 3.24 -28.47 15.95
C PRO A 20 4.12 -27.55 15.09
N SER A 21 5.40 -27.88 14.93
CA SER A 21 6.34 -27.04 14.17
C SER A 21 5.93 -26.84 12.70
N ASN A 22 5.32 -27.85 12.08
CA ASN A 22 4.77 -27.78 10.72
C ASN A 22 3.50 -26.88 10.62
N HIS A 23 2.89 -26.50 11.75
CA HIS A 23 1.73 -25.62 11.81
C HIS A 23 2.07 -24.15 12.07
N LEU A 24 3.26 -23.84 12.61
CA LEU A 24 3.65 -22.49 13.01
C LEU A 24 3.52 -21.47 11.89
N HIS A 25 4.08 -21.78 10.71
CA HIS A 25 4.00 -20.90 9.54
C HIS A 25 2.56 -20.65 9.07
N ASN A 26 1.70 -21.68 9.13
CA ASN A 26 0.29 -21.54 8.79
C ASN A 26 -0.44 -20.62 9.78
N PHE A 27 -0.07 -20.64 11.07
CA PHE A 27 -0.60 -19.72 12.08
C PHE A 27 -0.15 -18.28 11.85
N GLU A 28 1.12 -18.05 11.50
CA GLU A 28 1.64 -16.72 11.14
C GLU A 28 0.88 -16.13 9.95
N HIS A 29 0.71 -16.92 8.88
CA HIS A 29 -0.06 -16.52 7.70
C HIS A 29 -1.54 -16.28 8.03
N SER A 30 -2.14 -17.13 8.87
CA SER A 30 -3.55 -16.97 9.29
C SER A 30 -3.74 -15.71 10.15
N SER A 31 -2.78 -15.38 11.00
CA SER A 31 -2.78 -14.16 11.81
C SER A 31 -2.72 -12.91 10.94
N MET A 32 -1.89 -12.91 9.89
CA MET A 32 -1.83 -11.82 8.91
C MET A 32 -3.18 -11.63 8.20
N ALA A 33 -3.79 -12.72 7.72
CA ALA A 33 -5.10 -12.68 7.07
C ALA A 33 -6.23 -12.21 8.02
N LEU A 34 -6.18 -12.64 9.29
CA LEU A 34 -7.16 -12.26 10.30
C LEU A 34 -7.17 -10.75 10.54
N THR A 35 -6.01 -10.09 10.59
CA THR A 35 -5.97 -8.64 10.80
C THR A 35 -6.56 -7.86 9.62
N PHE A 36 -6.36 -8.33 8.38
CA PHE A 36 -7.04 -7.76 7.22
C PHE A 36 -8.55 -8.04 7.22
N LEU A 37 -8.98 -9.21 7.70
CA LEU A 37 -10.40 -9.53 7.85
C LEU A 37 -11.06 -8.62 8.89
N VAL A 38 -10.39 -8.37 10.02
CA VAL A 38 -10.83 -7.41 11.04
C VAL A 38 -10.95 -6.01 10.42
N TYR A 39 -9.90 -5.53 9.75
CA TYR A 39 -9.94 -4.26 9.03
C TYR A 39 -11.13 -4.16 8.08
N ALA A 40 -11.32 -5.15 7.19
CA ALA A 40 -12.40 -5.14 6.19
C ALA A 40 -13.79 -5.17 6.84
N THR A 41 -13.97 -5.98 7.88
CA THR A 41 -15.24 -6.07 8.61
C THR A 41 -15.59 -4.74 9.25
N PHE A 42 -14.63 -4.12 9.95
CA PHE A 42 -14.87 -2.81 10.57
C PHE A 42 -15.05 -1.70 9.54
N ALA A 43 -14.34 -1.72 8.41
CA ALA A 43 -14.55 -0.77 7.32
C ALA A 43 -16.00 -0.84 6.81
N ILE A 44 -16.53 -2.04 6.53
CA ILE A 44 -17.93 -2.23 6.13
C ILE A 44 -18.90 -1.75 7.22
N VAL A 45 -18.66 -2.11 8.48
CA VAL A 45 -19.52 -1.68 9.60
C VAL A 45 -19.51 -0.16 9.76
N LEU A 46 -18.35 0.48 9.59
CA LEU A 46 -18.22 1.93 9.65
C LEU A 46 -18.96 2.59 8.48
N ASP A 47 -18.83 2.08 7.27
CA ASP A 47 -19.52 2.60 6.08
C ASP A 47 -21.05 2.47 6.17
N MET A 48 -21.55 1.41 6.81
CA MET A 48 -22.99 1.19 7.00
C MET A 48 -23.61 2.13 8.05
N LYS A 49 -22.82 2.62 9.03
CA LYS A 49 -23.34 3.47 10.09
C LYS A 49 -23.59 4.91 9.60
N LYS A 50 -24.72 5.49 9.99
CA LYS A 50 -25.00 6.92 9.83
C LYS A 50 -24.29 7.68 10.95
N GLY A 51 -22.97 7.86 10.81
CA GLY A 51 -22.12 8.55 11.79
C GLY A 51 -21.34 9.73 11.20
N THR A 52 -20.45 10.31 11.99
CA THR A 52 -19.53 11.37 11.54
C THR A 52 -18.52 10.80 10.54
N LYS A 53 -18.60 11.26 9.28
CA LYS A 53 -17.71 10.81 8.19
C LYS A 53 -16.22 10.97 8.48
N ILE A 54 -15.85 11.98 9.28
CA ILE A 54 -14.47 12.22 9.70
C ILE A 54 -13.96 11.06 10.57
N LEU A 55 -14.70 10.73 11.64
CA LEU A 55 -14.33 9.64 12.55
C LEU A 55 -14.28 8.29 11.81
N GLN A 56 -15.22 8.03 10.91
CA GLN A 56 -15.23 6.82 10.09
C GLN A 56 -13.98 6.71 9.22
N HIS A 57 -13.60 7.81 8.56
CA HIS A 57 -12.40 7.87 7.72
C HIS A 57 -11.12 7.65 8.54
N GLU A 58 -10.97 8.36 9.67
CA GLU A 58 -9.78 8.25 10.54
C GLU A 58 -9.62 6.83 11.11
N LEU A 59 -10.70 6.24 11.62
CA LEU A 59 -10.67 4.87 12.17
C LEU A 59 -10.37 3.83 11.08
N THR A 60 -10.91 4.01 9.88
CA THR A 60 -10.63 3.09 8.75
C THR A 60 -9.17 3.16 8.34
N HIS A 61 -8.57 4.36 8.27
CA HIS A 61 -7.14 4.50 7.96
C HIS A 61 -6.27 4.00 9.10
N LEU A 62 -6.65 4.21 10.37
CA LEU A 62 -5.95 3.65 11.53
C LEU A 62 -5.93 2.12 11.48
N LEU A 63 -7.08 1.49 11.25
CA LEU A 63 -7.17 0.02 11.14
C LEU A 63 -6.39 -0.51 9.93
N GLY A 64 -6.45 0.16 8.78
CA GLY A 64 -5.65 -0.20 7.61
C GLY A 64 -4.14 -0.05 7.85
N GLY A 65 -3.74 0.98 8.61
CA GLY A 65 -2.38 1.19 9.06
C GLY A 65 -1.91 0.08 10.00
N ILE A 66 -2.72 -0.30 11.01
CA ILE A 66 -2.41 -1.41 11.92
C ILE A 66 -2.26 -2.73 11.14
N ALA A 67 -3.18 -3.01 10.21
CA ALA A 67 -3.11 -4.20 9.36
C ALA A 67 -1.83 -4.24 8.52
N SER A 68 -1.47 -3.11 7.89
CA SER A 68 -0.24 -3.00 7.09
C SER A 68 1.01 -3.10 7.96
N ALA A 69 1.00 -2.54 9.17
CA ALA A 69 2.12 -2.63 10.11
C ALA A 69 2.33 -4.06 10.62
N GLN A 70 1.25 -4.77 10.96
CA GLN A 70 1.33 -6.17 11.35
C GLN A 70 1.79 -7.05 10.18
N GLN A 71 1.29 -6.79 8.96
CA GLN A 71 1.77 -7.47 7.76
C GLN A 71 3.27 -7.24 7.56
N LEU A 72 3.75 -6.00 7.68
CA LEU A 72 5.17 -5.68 7.55
C LEU A 72 6.01 -6.42 8.60
N LEU A 73 5.57 -6.40 9.86
CA LEU A 73 6.25 -7.07 10.97
C LEU A 73 6.34 -8.58 10.73
N LEU A 74 5.21 -9.22 10.40
CA LEU A 74 5.18 -10.67 10.18
C LEU A 74 6.01 -11.07 8.96
N ILE A 75 5.95 -10.32 7.84
CA ILE A 75 6.80 -10.60 6.68
C ILE A 75 8.27 -10.35 7.01
N HIS A 76 8.60 -9.36 7.84
CA HIS A 76 9.98 -9.11 8.26
C HIS A 76 10.56 -10.27 9.05
N LEU A 77 9.82 -10.73 10.07
CA LEU A 77 10.20 -11.90 10.87
C LEU A 77 10.25 -13.16 10.01
N HIS A 78 9.23 -13.38 9.19
CA HIS A 78 9.13 -14.52 8.29
C HIS A 78 10.26 -14.57 7.24
N SER A 79 10.61 -13.42 6.68
CA SER A 79 11.69 -13.30 5.69
C SER A 79 13.07 -13.49 6.31
N ALA A 80 13.23 -13.32 7.62
CA ALA A 80 14.50 -13.61 8.29
C ALA A 80 14.84 -15.11 8.25
N ASP A 81 13.84 -15.97 8.07
CA ASP A 81 14.01 -17.43 7.98
C ASP A 81 14.32 -17.91 6.55
N HIS A 82 14.15 -17.05 5.54
CA HIS A 82 14.37 -17.38 4.12
C HIS A 82 15.64 -16.74 3.57
N MET A 83 16.64 -17.56 3.29
CA MET A 83 17.86 -17.13 2.60
C MET A 83 17.75 -17.38 1.10
N GLY A 84 18.14 -16.40 0.27
CA GLY A 84 18.25 -16.53 -1.18
C GLY A 84 17.11 -15.85 -1.97
N PRO A 85 16.58 -16.45 -3.05
CA PRO A 85 15.65 -15.76 -3.95
C PRO A 85 14.30 -15.45 -3.30
N GLU A 86 13.78 -16.35 -2.46
CA GLU A 86 12.54 -16.16 -1.70
C GLU A 86 12.64 -14.95 -0.75
N GLY A 87 13.73 -14.87 0.01
CA GLY A 87 14.02 -13.70 0.86
C GLY A 87 14.10 -12.40 0.07
N GLN A 88 14.66 -12.42 -1.14
CA GLN A 88 14.71 -11.23 -2.01
C GLN A 88 13.32 -10.78 -2.46
N TYR A 89 12.43 -11.71 -2.83
CA TYR A 89 11.03 -11.39 -3.15
C TYR A 89 10.31 -10.76 -1.96
N HIS A 90 10.51 -11.31 -0.75
CA HIS A 90 9.90 -10.80 0.48
C HIS A 90 10.46 -9.44 0.89
N LEU A 91 11.75 -9.18 0.72
CA LEU A 91 12.35 -7.87 0.98
C LEU A 91 11.69 -6.79 0.11
N LEU A 92 11.52 -7.05 -1.18
CA LEU A 92 10.85 -6.11 -2.10
C LEU A 92 9.35 -5.94 -1.76
N LEU A 93 8.69 -7.01 -1.29
CA LEU A 93 7.32 -6.93 -0.78
C LEU A 93 7.23 -6.05 0.49
N GLN A 94 8.17 -6.17 1.43
CA GLN A 94 8.23 -5.33 2.63
C GLN A 94 8.31 -3.84 2.26
N LEU A 95 9.11 -3.49 1.25
CA LEU A 95 9.18 -2.11 0.75
C LEU A 95 7.81 -1.61 0.25
N LEU A 96 7.08 -2.42 -0.52
CA LEU A 96 5.74 -2.05 -1.00
C LEU A 96 4.74 -1.91 0.16
N VAL A 97 4.75 -2.84 1.10
CA VAL A 97 3.90 -2.78 2.31
C VAL A 97 4.21 -1.53 3.12
N LEU A 98 5.48 -1.15 3.25
CA LEU A 98 5.89 0.08 3.93
C LEU A 98 5.33 1.33 3.23
N ILE A 99 5.37 1.38 1.89
CA ILE A 99 4.78 2.49 1.12
C ILE A 99 3.26 2.53 1.34
N CYS A 100 2.57 1.39 1.30
CA CYS A 100 1.14 1.29 1.62
C CYS A 100 0.84 1.78 3.04
N LEU A 101 1.64 1.39 4.03
CA LEU A 101 1.52 1.83 5.43
C LEU A 101 1.67 3.35 5.54
N VAL A 102 2.76 3.90 5.03
CA VAL A 102 3.04 5.35 5.11
C VAL A 102 1.94 6.15 4.43
N THR A 103 1.54 5.78 3.22
CA THR A 103 0.49 6.49 2.47
C THR A 103 -0.89 6.37 3.13
N THR A 104 -1.16 5.24 3.80
CA THR A 104 -2.38 5.07 4.62
C THR A 104 -2.37 5.98 5.85
N LEU A 105 -1.24 6.08 6.56
CA LEU A 105 -1.10 7.00 7.69
C LEU A 105 -1.16 8.47 7.27
N MET A 106 -0.56 8.82 6.13
CA MET A 106 -0.71 10.16 5.53
C MET A 106 -2.18 10.50 5.23
N GLY A 107 -3.01 9.51 4.90
CA GLY A 107 -4.44 9.69 4.67
C GLY A 107 -5.23 10.15 5.91
N ILE A 108 -4.67 9.97 7.11
CA ILE A 108 -5.23 10.52 8.37
C ILE A 108 -4.97 12.03 8.43
N GLY A 109 -3.72 12.45 8.21
CA GLY A 109 -3.33 13.86 8.28
C GLY A 109 -3.76 14.70 7.07
N LEU A 110 -3.95 14.06 5.91
CA LEU A 110 -4.27 14.72 4.63
C LEU A 110 -5.52 14.11 3.97
N PRO A 111 -6.70 14.12 4.64
CA PRO A 111 -7.87 13.36 4.21
C PRO A 111 -8.50 13.86 2.89
N LYS A 112 -8.20 15.09 2.47
CA LYS A 112 -8.68 15.68 1.20
C LYS A 112 -7.67 15.63 0.06
N SER A 113 -6.49 15.04 0.28
CA SER A 113 -5.45 14.98 -0.75
C SER A 113 -5.74 13.85 -1.74
N PHE A 114 -6.15 14.23 -2.95
CA PHE A 114 -6.34 13.26 -4.05
C PHE A 114 -5.05 12.49 -4.34
N LEU A 115 -3.89 13.16 -4.31
CA LEU A 115 -2.60 12.54 -4.59
C LEU A 115 -2.27 11.44 -3.58
N VAL A 116 -2.48 11.69 -2.28
CA VAL A 116 -2.24 10.67 -1.23
C VAL A 116 -3.14 9.47 -1.44
N SER A 117 -4.44 9.69 -1.71
CA SER A 117 -5.37 8.60 -1.99
C SER A 117 -4.97 7.81 -3.24
N PHE A 118 -4.56 8.51 -4.31
CA PHE A 118 -4.14 7.92 -5.57
C PHE A 118 -2.88 7.06 -5.41
N VAL A 119 -1.82 7.59 -4.78
CA VAL A 119 -0.58 6.86 -4.56
C VAL A 119 -0.83 5.64 -3.68
N ARG A 120 -1.66 5.77 -2.63
CA ARG A 120 -2.07 4.62 -1.79
C ARG A 120 -2.75 3.54 -2.63
N SER A 121 -3.73 3.90 -3.46
CA SER A 121 -4.44 2.94 -4.32
C SER A 121 -3.52 2.24 -5.31
N VAL A 122 -2.64 2.98 -5.99
CA VAL A 122 -1.66 2.40 -6.93
C VAL A 122 -0.69 1.47 -6.20
N SER A 123 -0.25 1.85 -4.99
CA SER A 123 0.67 1.03 -4.18
C SER A 123 0.02 -0.28 -3.75
N ILE A 124 -1.25 -0.27 -3.33
CA ILE A 124 -2.01 -1.47 -2.98
C ILE A 124 -2.17 -2.39 -4.20
N ILE A 125 -2.46 -1.83 -5.39
CA ILE A 125 -2.52 -2.60 -6.63
C ILE A 125 -1.15 -3.24 -6.92
N PHE A 126 -0.07 -2.46 -6.81
CA PHE A 126 1.27 -2.97 -7.09
C PHE A 126 1.67 -4.08 -6.10
N GLN A 127 1.37 -3.91 -4.81
CA GLN A 127 1.55 -4.94 -3.79
C GLN A 127 0.82 -6.24 -4.17
N GLY A 128 -0.44 -6.14 -4.61
CA GLY A 128 -1.21 -7.29 -5.08
C GLY A 128 -0.62 -7.96 -6.31
N VAL A 129 -0.23 -7.18 -7.33
CA VAL A 129 0.44 -7.71 -8.53
C VAL A 129 1.75 -8.41 -8.17
N TRP A 130 2.55 -7.82 -7.28
CA TRP A 130 3.81 -8.41 -6.83
C TRP A 130 3.60 -9.73 -6.08
N LEU A 131 2.58 -9.82 -5.21
CA LEU A 131 2.20 -11.07 -4.55
C LEU A 131 1.83 -12.17 -5.56
N MET A 132 1.05 -11.83 -6.59
CA MET A 132 0.70 -12.79 -7.64
C MET A 132 1.95 -13.26 -8.41
N VAL A 133 2.83 -12.33 -8.77
CA VAL A 133 4.09 -12.63 -9.47
C VAL A 133 5.00 -13.53 -8.64
N MET A 134 5.20 -13.19 -7.36
CA MET A 134 5.95 -14.02 -6.41
C MET A 134 5.34 -15.43 -6.33
N GLY A 135 4.01 -15.52 -6.21
CA GLY A 135 3.26 -16.79 -6.20
C GLY A 135 3.55 -17.65 -7.43
N PHE A 136 3.48 -17.08 -8.64
CA PHE A 136 3.79 -17.81 -9.87
C PHE A 136 5.26 -18.23 -9.95
N MET A 137 6.19 -17.31 -9.68
CA MET A 137 7.62 -17.55 -9.89
C MET A 137 8.25 -18.54 -8.90
N LEU A 138 7.72 -18.64 -7.68
CA LEU A 138 8.26 -19.53 -6.65
C LEU A 138 7.54 -20.88 -6.57
N TRP A 139 6.26 -20.96 -6.95
CA TRP A 139 5.45 -22.18 -6.78
C TRP A 139 4.93 -22.79 -8.08
N THR A 140 5.24 -22.24 -9.26
CA THR A 140 4.89 -22.87 -10.55
C THR A 140 6.09 -23.59 -11.15
N PRO A 141 6.03 -24.93 -11.32
CA PRO A 141 7.10 -25.67 -11.96
C PRO A 141 7.40 -25.14 -13.38
N GLY A 142 8.68 -24.99 -13.71
CA GLY A 142 9.17 -24.45 -14.98
C GLY A 142 9.41 -22.94 -15.00
N TYR A 143 9.03 -22.20 -13.95
CA TYR A 143 9.34 -20.76 -13.80
C TYR A 143 10.55 -20.51 -12.90
N GLU A 144 11.13 -21.56 -12.32
CA GLU A 144 12.36 -21.48 -11.54
C GLU A 144 13.55 -20.91 -12.32
N ALA A 145 14.36 -20.10 -11.64
CA ALA A 145 15.65 -19.68 -12.18
C ALA A 145 16.54 -20.91 -12.43
N LYS A 146 17.25 -20.90 -13.56
CA LYS A 146 18.17 -22.00 -13.91
C LYS A 146 19.11 -22.31 -12.74
N GLY A 147 19.32 -23.59 -12.45
CA GLY A 147 20.18 -24.03 -11.34
C GLY A 147 19.53 -23.94 -9.95
N CYS A 148 18.30 -23.41 -9.85
CA CYS A 148 17.49 -23.46 -8.64
C CYS A 148 16.32 -24.44 -8.82
N PHE A 149 15.93 -25.07 -7.72
CA PHE A 149 14.93 -26.13 -7.70
C PHE A 149 14.11 -26.06 -6.41
N LEU A 150 12.85 -26.47 -6.50
CA LEU A 150 11.97 -26.57 -5.36
C LEU A 150 12.33 -27.84 -4.56
N HIS A 151 12.76 -27.68 -3.33
CA HIS A 151 13.16 -28.77 -2.45
C HIS A 151 12.16 -28.92 -1.30
N HIS A 152 11.65 -30.13 -1.08
CA HIS A 152 10.73 -30.42 0.01
C HIS A 152 11.51 -30.79 1.28
N LYS A 153 11.50 -29.93 2.30
CA LYS A 153 12.13 -30.17 3.60
C LYS A 153 11.08 -30.01 4.71
N GLU A 154 10.96 -31.03 5.57
CA GLU A 154 10.13 -30.97 6.80
C GLU A 154 8.65 -30.56 6.57
N GLY A 155 8.06 -30.93 5.43
CA GLY A 155 6.68 -30.60 5.09
C GLY A 155 6.49 -29.24 4.42
N GLN A 156 7.59 -28.55 4.08
CA GLN A 156 7.58 -27.26 3.39
C GLN A 156 8.40 -27.31 2.11
N TYR A 157 7.93 -26.62 1.08
CA TYR A 157 8.66 -26.43 -0.16
C TYR A 157 9.52 -25.17 -0.05
N VAL A 158 10.83 -25.32 -0.14
CA VAL A 158 11.81 -24.22 -0.11
C VAL A 158 12.61 -24.18 -1.39
N MET A 159 12.85 -22.98 -1.92
CA MET A 159 13.62 -22.81 -3.14
C MET A 159 15.12 -22.86 -2.84
N ARG A 160 15.85 -23.81 -3.44
CA ARG A 160 17.30 -23.96 -3.25
C ARG A 160 18.04 -23.86 -4.57
N CYS A 161 19.20 -23.20 -4.56
CA CYS A 161 20.08 -23.10 -5.72
C CYS A 161 21.30 -24.01 -5.55
N SER A 162 21.82 -24.52 -6.66
CA SER A 162 22.88 -25.53 -6.68
C SER A 162 24.26 -24.98 -6.33
N ASP A 163 24.48 -23.69 -6.59
CA ASP A 163 25.76 -23.01 -6.53
C ASP A 163 25.57 -21.49 -6.35
N GLU A 164 26.63 -20.79 -5.95
CA GLU A 164 26.59 -19.34 -5.71
C GLU A 164 26.30 -18.52 -6.99
N GLU A 165 26.71 -19.00 -8.16
CA GLU A 165 26.46 -18.31 -9.43
C GLU A 165 24.96 -18.38 -9.79
N SER A 166 24.34 -19.55 -9.62
CA SER A 166 22.89 -19.71 -9.81
C SER A 166 22.08 -18.92 -8.78
N LEU A 167 22.55 -18.82 -7.54
CA LEU A 167 21.95 -17.96 -6.51
C LEU A 167 22.00 -16.48 -6.90
N HIS A 168 23.19 -15.98 -7.25
CA HIS A 168 23.36 -14.59 -7.70
C HIS A 168 22.48 -14.29 -8.91
N ARG A 169 22.46 -15.19 -9.90
CA ARG A 169 21.58 -15.06 -11.07
C ARG A 169 20.11 -14.97 -10.66
N ALA A 170 19.64 -15.84 -9.77
CA ALA A 170 18.25 -15.85 -9.33
C ALA A 170 17.88 -14.51 -8.67
N ILE A 171 18.70 -14.03 -7.73
CA ILE A 171 18.50 -12.73 -7.06
C ILE A 171 18.49 -11.58 -8.08
N SER A 172 19.42 -11.56 -9.03
CA SER A 172 19.43 -10.54 -10.09
C SER A 172 18.15 -10.57 -10.95
N LEU A 173 17.64 -11.76 -11.28
CA LEU A 173 16.39 -11.90 -12.03
C LEU A 173 15.19 -11.33 -11.25
N VAL A 174 15.10 -11.58 -9.94
CA VAL A 174 14.06 -10.98 -9.08
C VAL A 174 14.12 -9.45 -9.14
N ASN A 175 15.32 -8.88 -9.02
CA ASN A 175 15.51 -7.42 -9.06
C ASN A 175 15.14 -6.82 -10.43
N ILE A 176 15.53 -7.48 -11.52
CA ILE A 176 15.17 -7.08 -12.87
C ILE A 176 13.65 -7.15 -13.03
N GLN A 177 13.01 -8.25 -12.64
CA GLN A 177 11.56 -8.40 -12.73
C GLN A 177 10.81 -7.30 -11.96
N PHE A 178 11.22 -7.03 -10.73
CA PHE A 178 10.65 -5.95 -9.93
C PHE A 178 10.85 -4.58 -10.60
N SER A 179 12.04 -4.31 -11.15
CA SER A 179 12.35 -3.05 -11.84
C SER A 179 11.45 -2.83 -13.06
N TRP A 180 11.26 -3.86 -13.89
CA TRP A 180 10.38 -3.78 -15.05
C TRP A 180 8.91 -3.60 -14.65
N LEU A 181 8.44 -4.30 -13.62
CA LEU A 181 7.09 -4.12 -13.09
C LEU A 181 6.89 -2.73 -12.49
N LEU A 182 7.89 -2.19 -11.79
CA LEU A 182 7.84 -0.82 -11.27
C LEU A 182 7.74 0.22 -12.39
N ILE A 183 8.51 0.06 -13.48
CA ILE A 183 8.43 0.92 -14.67
C ILE A 183 7.02 0.84 -15.27
N LEU A 184 6.48 -0.37 -15.46
CA LEU A 184 5.14 -0.58 -16.00
C LEU A 184 4.06 0.08 -15.12
N MET A 185 4.14 -0.13 -13.80
CA MET A 185 3.21 0.46 -12.84
C MET A 185 3.32 1.99 -12.80
N THR A 186 4.52 2.54 -12.99
CA THR A 186 4.74 3.98 -13.08
C THR A 186 4.08 4.56 -14.34
N VAL A 187 4.31 3.95 -15.51
CA VAL A 187 3.66 4.38 -16.76
C VAL A 187 2.15 4.29 -16.65
N PHE A 188 1.62 3.19 -16.08
CA PHE A 188 0.21 3.01 -15.81
C PHE A 188 -0.35 4.11 -14.90
N ALA A 189 0.31 4.36 -13.76
CA ALA A 189 -0.12 5.37 -12.79
C ALA A 189 -0.10 6.79 -13.41
N MET A 190 0.96 7.16 -14.12
CA MET A 190 1.04 8.47 -14.77
C MET A 190 -0.04 8.64 -15.84
N SER A 191 -0.26 7.60 -16.65
CA SER A 191 -1.32 7.61 -17.67
C SER A 191 -2.69 7.76 -17.04
N LEU A 192 -3.00 6.98 -15.99
CA LEU A 192 -4.27 7.07 -15.27
C LEU A 192 -4.46 8.44 -14.61
N TYR A 193 -3.41 8.99 -13.99
CA TYR A 193 -3.47 10.30 -13.34
C TYR A 193 -3.80 11.40 -14.36
N LEU A 194 -3.12 11.40 -15.51
CA LEU A 194 -3.39 12.35 -16.60
C LEU A 194 -4.81 12.20 -17.16
N ILE A 195 -5.28 10.97 -17.39
CA ILE A 195 -6.64 10.70 -17.88
C ILE A 195 -7.69 11.19 -16.88
N MET A 196 -7.47 11.01 -15.58
CA MET A 196 -8.37 11.53 -14.56
C MET A 196 -8.32 13.07 -14.50
N GLY A 197 -7.13 13.65 -14.59
CA GLY A 197 -6.95 15.10 -14.64
C GLY A 197 -7.67 15.75 -15.82
N THR A 198 -7.58 15.16 -17.02
CA THR A 198 -8.27 15.70 -18.20
C THR A 198 -9.78 15.50 -18.14
N LYS A 199 -10.27 14.35 -17.66
CA LYS A 199 -11.72 14.07 -17.61
C LYS A 199 -12.45 14.78 -16.47
N TYR A 200 -11.80 14.99 -15.32
CA TYR A 200 -12.43 15.51 -14.11
C TYR A 200 -11.92 16.91 -13.70
N GLY A 201 -10.78 17.37 -14.22
CA GLY A 201 -10.18 18.67 -13.87
C GLY A 201 -10.81 19.87 -14.58
N GLU A 202 -11.48 19.69 -15.72
CA GLU A 202 -12.07 20.79 -16.51
C GLU A 202 -13.38 21.35 -15.91
N LYS A 203 -13.92 20.75 -14.83
CA LYS A 203 -15.22 21.14 -14.25
C LYS A 203 -15.17 22.13 -13.08
N VAL A 204 -14.06 22.82 -12.87
CA VAL A 204 -13.97 23.84 -11.81
C VAL A 204 -13.80 25.23 -12.43
N GLU A 205 -14.76 25.62 -13.27
CA GLU A 205 -14.97 27.03 -13.59
C GLU A 205 -15.58 27.68 -12.35
N TYR A 206 -14.72 28.24 -11.49
CA TYR A 206 -15.17 29.09 -10.39
C TYR A 206 -15.85 30.31 -10.99
N VAL A 207 -17.18 30.32 -11.00
CA VAL A 207 -17.96 31.55 -11.22
C VAL A 207 -17.70 32.44 -10.00
N PRO A 208 -17.00 33.58 -10.14
CA PRO A 208 -16.82 34.48 -9.02
C PRO A 208 -18.17 35.11 -8.71
N LEU A 209 -18.73 34.80 -7.53
CA LEU A 209 -19.87 35.54 -6.99
C LEU A 209 -19.44 36.98 -6.74
N ARG A 210 -19.69 37.87 -7.71
CA ARG A 210 -19.70 39.31 -7.47
C ARG A 210 -21.13 39.84 -7.52
N LYS A 211 -21.52 40.37 -6.36
CA LYS A 211 -22.59 41.34 -6.09
C LYS A 211 -24.02 40.86 -6.25
N GLU A 212 -24.65 40.65 -5.10
CA GLU A 212 -25.88 41.29 -4.60
C GLU A 212 -25.96 40.78 -3.15
N GLU A 213 -25.78 41.58 -2.09
CA GLU A 213 -26.73 42.54 -1.55
C GLU A 213 -26.02 43.31 -0.41
N HIS A 214 -26.03 44.64 -0.45
CA HIS A 214 -26.31 45.49 0.72
C HIS A 214 -26.58 46.91 0.22
N CYS A 215 -27.86 47.18 -0.06
CA CYS A 215 -28.38 48.53 0.09
C CYS A 215 -28.42 48.82 1.59
N HIS A 216 -27.56 49.71 2.09
CA HIS A 216 -27.92 50.59 3.18
C HIS A 216 -27.11 51.89 3.13
N GLU A 217 -27.81 52.93 3.55
CA GLU A 217 -27.48 54.35 3.58
C GLU A 217 -26.21 54.71 4.38
N ASP A 218 -25.68 55.88 4.01
CA ASP A 218 -24.93 56.87 4.79
C ASP A 218 -23.74 56.48 5.68
N GLY A 219 -22.65 57.24 5.50
CA GLY A 219 -21.62 57.40 6.51
C GLY A 219 -20.19 57.44 5.97
N SER A 220 -19.73 58.66 5.69
CA SER A 220 -18.34 59.13 5.90
C SER A 220 -17.33 58.06 6.34
N ASN A 221 -16.32 57.79 5.51
CA ASN A 221 -14.93 57.71 5.96
C ASN A 221 -13.99 57.81 4.76
N ASN A 222 -13.25 58.92 4.71
CA ASN A 222 -11.93 58.95 4.09
C ASN A 222 -11.06 57.91 4.82
N ASP A 223 -10.20 57.17 4.12
CA ASP A 223 -8.76 57.16 4.44
C ASP A 223 -7.91 56.13 3.66
N ILE A 224 -6.82 56.68 3.10
CA ILE A 224 -5.42 56.21 3.24
C ILE A 224 -5.07 54.82 2.66
N GLU A 225 -5.04 54.67 1.34
CA GLU A 225 -4.12 53.69 0.71
C GLU A 225 -3.70 54.05 -0.74
N SER A 226 -3.85 55.31 -1.16
CA SER A 226 -3.48 55.76 -2.52
C SER A 226 -2.27 56.70 -2.58
N GLN A 227 -1.62 56.96 -1.44
CA GLN A 227 -0.46 57.85 -1.36
C GLN A 227 0.91 57.17 -1.32
N TYR A 228 1.03 55.87 -1.05
CA TYR A 228 2.36 55.23 -0.93
C TYR A 228 2.97 54.71 -2.24
N GLN A 229 2.24 54.76 -3.37
CA GLN A 229 2.72 54.19 -4.64
C GLN A 229 3.02 55.22 -5.74
N LYS A 230 2.89 56.52 -5.43
CA LYS A 230 3.25 57.60 -6.36
C LYS A 230 4.57 58.30 -6.05
N GLU A 231 5.16 58.13 -4.86
CA GLU A 231 6.44 58.77 -4.50
C GLU A 231 7.67 57.89 -4.75
N SER A 232 7.53 56.57 -4.95
CA SER A 232 8.68 55.67 -5.16
C SER A 232 9.06 55.40 -6.62
N MET A 233 8.38 56.03 -7.59
CA MET A 233 8.63 55.81 -9.04
C MET A 233 8.98 57.10 -9.80
N GLN A 234 9.51 58.11 -9.10
CA GLN A 234 10.08 59.32 -9.72
C GLN A 234 11.52 59.64 -9.28
N GLU A 235 12.14 58.77 -8.49
CA GLU A 235 13.54 58.89 -8.07
C GLU A 235 14.36 57.66 -8.51
N GLN A 236 14.32 57.35 -9.80
CA GLN A 236 15.35 56.54 -10.47
C GLN A 236 15.24 56.70 -11.99
N THR A 237 16.19 57.47 -12.55
CA THR A 237 16.55 57.66 -13.97
C THR A 237 15.64 58.48 -14.88
#